data_AF-A0A174BAD8-F1
#
_entry.id   AF-A0A174BAD8-F1
#
_cell.length_a   1.000
_cell.length_b   1.000
_cell.length_c   1.000
_cell.angle_alpha   90.00
_cell.angle_beta   90.00
_cell.angle_gamma   90.00
#
_symmetry.space_group_name_H-M   'P 1'
#
loop_
_entity.id
_entity.type
_entity.pdbx_description
1 polymer ?
#
loop_
_entity_poly.entity_id
_entity_poly.type
_entity_poly.pdbx_seq_one_letter_code
_entity_poly.pdbx_strand_id
1 'polypeptide(L)'
;MACLASRIPYGSVITREKLKKIEIAEEFLLSNNFKQFRVRYYDDLAKIEVLKEDIPKVLQLSEVIIAKFKEIGFNYITLDLEGYRTGSMNETLR
;
A
#
# COMPACT_ATOMS: atom_id res chain seq x y z
N MET A 1 -9.11 0.93 13.59
CA MET A 1 -8.94 0.12 12.36
C MET A 1 -9.67 0.84 11.23
N ALA A 2 -8.94 1.29 10.21
CA ALA A 2 -9.55 1.97 9.05
C ALA A 2 -9.98 0.93 8.01
N CYS A 3 -11.19 1.05 7.45
CA CYS A 3 -11.74 0.12 6.45
C CYS A 3 -10.82 -0.02 5.23
N LEU A 4 -10.60 -1.25 4.74
CA LEU A 4 -9.80 -1.53 3.54
C LEU A 4 -10.31 -0.79 2.29
N ALA A 5 -11.60 -0.46 2.23
CA ALA A 5 -12.19 0.35 1.18
C ALA A 5 -11.49 1.71 1.01
N SER A 6 -10.92 2.29 2.08
CA SER A 6 -10.19 3.56 2.03
C SER A 6 -8.80 3.44 1.38
N ARG A 7 -8.45 2.28 0.82
CA ARG A 7 -7.20 2.08 0.06
C ARG A 7 -7.45 2.10 -1.45
N ILE A 8 -8.72 2.10 -1.86
CA ILE A 8 -9.15 2.13 -3.25
C ILE A 8 -9.62 3.56 -3.57
N PRO A 9 -9.12 4.20 -4.64
CA PRO A 9 -9.54 5.54 -5.07
C PRO A 9 -11.06 5.67 -5.20
N TYR A 10 -11.56 6.88 -4.92
CA TYR A 10 -12.96 7.22 -5.16
C TYR A 10 -13.31 7.01 -6.64
N GLY A 11 -14.52 6.53 -6.90
CA GLY A 11 -15.00 6.20 -8.26
C GLY A 11 -14.52 4.85 -8.80
N SER A 12 -13.60 4.16 -8.11
CA SER A 12 -13.19 2.81 -8.50
C SER A 12 -14.13 1.75 -7.94
N VAL A 13 -14.43 0.72 -8.75
CA VAL A 13 -15.23 -0.44 -8.31
C VAL A 13 -14.45 -1.22 -7.26
N ILE A 14 -15.02 -1.32 -6.06
CA ILE A 14 -14.53 -2.16 -4.98
C ILE A 14 -14.93 -3.60 -5.26
N THR A 15 -13.96 -4.51 -5.35
CA THR A 15 -14.21 -5.94 -5.49
C THR A 15 -13.53 -6.69 -4.35
N ARG A 16 -14.06 -7.87 -4.01
CA ARG A 16 -13.47 -8.72 -2.96
C ARG A 16 -12.02 -9.11 -3.26
N GLU A 17 -11.69 -9.30 -4.54
CA GLU A 17 -10.33 -9.61 -4.98
C GLU A 17 -9.37 -8.46 -4.71
N LYS A 18 -9.75 -7.21 -5.03
CA LYS A 18 -8.94 -6.03 -4.73
C LYS A 18 -8.69 -5.88 -3.24
N LEU A 19 -9.74 -6.05 -2.43
CA LEU A 19 -9.63 -5.99 -0.97
C LEU A 19 -8.68 -7.08 -0.43
N LYS A 20 -8.79 -8.31 -0.95
CA LYS A 20 -7.92 -9.42 -0.57
C LYS A 20 -6.46 -9.19 -0.97
N LYS A 21 -6.20 -8.61 -2.14
CA LYS A 21 -4.84 -8.22 -2.55
C LYS A 21 -4.23 -7.21 -1.57
N ILE A 22 -4.99 -6.18 -1.20
CA ILE A 22 -4.55 -5.15 -0.24
C ILE A 22 -4.31 -5.77 1.14
N GLU A 23 -5.22 -6.62 1.61
CA GLU A 23 -5.11 -7.31 2.91
C GLU A 23 -3.82 -8.13 2.99
N ILE A 24 -3.55 -9.00 2.03
CA ILE A 24 -2.32 -9.83 2.01
C ILE A 24 -1.07 -8.96 1.94
N ALA A 25 -1.10 -7.85 1.19
CA ALA A 25 0.01 -6.92 1.11
C ALA A 25 0.26 -6.19 2.44
N GLU A 26 -0.79 -5.74 3.12
CA GLU A 26 -0.72 -5.10 4.44
C GLU A 26 -0.24 -6.11 5.53
N GLU A 27 -0.70 -7.36 5.49
CA GLU A 27 -0.23 -8.43 6.38
C GLU A 27 1.26 -8.72 6.21
N PHE A 28 1.76 -8.71 4.96
CA PHE A 28 3.20 -8.89 4.70
C PHE A 28 4.04 -7.73 5.27
N LEU A 29 3.58 -6.49 5.16
CA LEU A 29 4.26 -5.36 5.80
C LEU A 29 4.21 -5.48 7.32
N LEU A 30 3.09 -5.94 7.88
CA LEU A 30 2.99 -6.19 9.32
C LEU A 30 4.01 -7.24 9.78
N SER A 31 4.14 -8.35 9.06
CA SER A 31 5.11 -9.42 9.40
C SER A 31 6.56 -8.97 9.29
N ASN A 32 6.84 -7.95 8.47
CA ASN A 32 8.15 -7.30 8.37
C ASN A 32 8.33 -6.16 9.39
N ASN A 33 7.49 -6.07 10.41
CA ASN A 33 7.62 -5.15 11.53
C ASN A 33 7.53 -3.67 11.13
N PHE A 34 6.71 -3.34 10.13
CA PHE A 34 6.27 -1.97 9.89
C PHE A 34 5.15 -1.63 10.89
N LYS A 35 5.21 -0.47 11.55
CA LYS A 35 4.24 -0.13 12.61
C LYS A 35 3.01 0.59 12.09
N GLN A 36 3.20 1.46 11.09
CA GLN A 36 2.12 2.26 10.53
C GLN A 36 2.34 2.40 9.03
N PHE A 37 1.38 1.86 8.28
CA PHE A 37 1.48 1.77 6.84
C PHE A 37 0.10 1.70 6.18
N ARG A 38 0.06 1.93 4.87
CA ARG A 38 -1.06 1.62 3.98
C ARG A 38 -0.53 1.10 2.66
N VAL A 39 -1.26 0.17 2.06
CA VAL A 39 -1.08 -0.21 0.66
C VAL A 39 -2.28 0.30 -0.12
N ARG A 40 -2.09 1.34 -0.94
CA ARG A 40 -3.14 1.84 -1.83
C ARG A 40 -3.13 1.12 -3.16
N TYR A 41 -4.32 0.88 -3.68
CA TYR A 41 -4.53 0.14 -4.91
C TYR A 41 -4.97 1.08 -6.02
N TYR A 42 -4.17 1.21 -7.08
CA TYR A 42 -4.48 1.98 -8.28
C TYR A 42 -4.42 1.04 -9.49
N ASP A 43 -5.53 0.40 -9.82
CA ASP A 43 -5.63 -0.62 -10.87
C ASP A 43 -4.61 -1.75 -10.77
N ASP A 44 -3.42 -1.64 -11.35
CA ASP A 44 -2.36 -2.67 -11.18
C ASP A 44 -1.17 -2.19 -10.34
N LEU A 45 -1.27 -0.99 -9.77
CA LEU A 45 -0.22 -0.35 -9.00
C LEU A 45 -0.53 -0.42 -7.49
N ALA A 46 0.42 -0.93 -6.74
CA ALA A 46 0.47 -0.80 -5.29
C ALA A 46 1.31 0.41 -4.90
N LYS A 47 0.72 1.38 -4.21
CA LYS A 47 1.43 2.50 -3.61
C LYS A 47 1.57 2.27 -2.10
N ILE A 48 2.80 2.08 -1.66
CA ILE A 48 3.16 1.84 -0.27
C ILE A 48 3.33 3.19 0.44
N GLU A 49 2.62 3.38 1.54
CA GLU A 49 2.77 4.53 2.44
C GLU A 49 3.26 3.97 3.79
N VAL A 50 4.43 4.37 4.26
CA VAL A 50 4.99 4.00 5.58
C VAL A 50 5.39 5.25 6.35
N LEU A 51 5.66 5.15 7.65
CA LEU A 51 6.28 6.26 8.38
C LEU A 51 7.58 6.70 7.68
N LYS A 52 7.90 8.00 7.72
CA LYS A 52 9.12 8.52 7.06
C LYS A 52 10.39 7.85 7.57
N GLU A 53 10.44 7.50 8.86
CA GLU A 53 11.55 6.77 9.47
C GLU A 53 11.71 5.33 8.94
N ASP A 54 10.63 4.74 8.40
CA ASP A 54 10.58 3.39 7.85
C ASP A 54 10.90 3.34 6.34
N ILE A 55 11.02 4.49 5.65
CA ILE A 55 11.36 4.55 4.22
C ILE A 55 12.68 3.81 3.89
N PRO A 56 13.79 4.01 4.63
CA PRO A 56 15.03 3.27 4.37
C PRO A 56 14.85 1.75 4.47
N LYS A 57 13.99 1.29 5.39
CA LYS A 57 13.69 -0.13 5.57
C LYS A 57 12.91 -0.72 4.37
N VAL A 58 12.00 0.05 3.77
CA VAL A 58 11.33 -0.36 2.52
C VAL A 58 12.37 -0.57 1.41
N LEU A 59 13.35 0.33 1.30
CA LEU A 59 14.40 0.22 0.29
C LEU A 59 15.30 -0.99 0.52
N GLN A 60 15.68 -1.27 1.78
CA GLN A 60 16.45 -2.46 2.15
C GLN A 60 15.71 -3.76 1.84
N LEU A 61 14.39 -3.79 2.02
CA LEU A 61 13.54 -4.96 1.76
C LEU A 61 12.92 -4.97 0.36
N SER A 62 13.37 -4.10 -0.54
CA SER A 62 12.71 -3.83 -1.83
C SER A 62 12.55 -5.08 -2.68
N GLU A 63 13.56 -5.93 -2.80
CA GLU A 63 13.48 -7.17 -3.58
C GLU A 63 12.42 -8.14 -3.03
N VAL A 64 12.36 -8.30 -1.70
CA VAL A 64 11.39 -9.18 -1.04
C VAL A 64 9.96 -8.62 -1.16
N ILE A 65 9.81 -7.30 -1.02
CA ILE A 65 8.54 -6.60 -1.23
C ILE A 65 8.07 -6.78 -2.67
N ILE A 66 8.94 -6.55 -3.66
CA ILE A 66 8.62 -6.68 -5.09
C ILE A 66 8.17 -8.10 -5.39
N ALA A 67 8.95 -9.11 -4.98
CA ALA A 67 8.62 -10.51 -5.20
C ALA A 67 7.24 -10.85 -4.63
N LYS A 68 6.97 -10.47 -3.37
CA LYS A 68 5.70 -10.74 -2.73
C LYS A 68 4.53 -10.03 -3.40
N PHE A 69 4.68 -8.75 -3.74
CA PHE A 69 3.61 -7.96 -4.34
C PHE A 69 3.30 -8.43 -5.77
N LYS A 70 4.31 -8.91 -6.49
CA LYS A 70 4.14 -9.56 -7.81
C LYS A 70 3.35 -10.86 -7.70
N GLU A 71 3.62 -11.71 -6.69
CA GLU A 71 2.81 -12.91 -6.43
C GLU A 71 1.34 -12.59 -6.14
N ILE A 72 1.09 -11.47 -5.43
CA ILE A 72 -0.27 -10.99 -5.12
C ILE A 72 -0.98 -10.47 -6.39
N GLY A 73 -0.22 -10.17 -7.45
CA GLY A 73 -0.74 -9.72 -8.74
C GLY A 73 -0.75 -8.20 -8.90
N PHE A 74 0.25 -7.51 -8.36
CA PHE A 74 0.56 -6.11 -8.69
C PHE A 74 1.61 -6.02 -9.79
N ASN A 75 1.38 -5.17 -10.80
CA ASN A 75 2.34 -4.92 -11.87
C ASN A 75 3.36 -3.86 -11.50
N TYR A 76 2.97 -2.88 -10.70
CA TYR A 76 3.83 -1.78 -10.29
C TYR A 76 3.79 -1.62 -8.78
N ILE A 77 4.95 -1.40 -8.18
CA ILE A 77 5.10 -1.17 -6.74
C ILE A 77 5.82 0.17 -6.60
N THR A 78 5.18 1.12 -5.91
CA THR A 78 5.73 2.45 -5.66
C THR A 78 5.76 2.75 -4.18
N LEU A 79 6.64 3.65 -3.77
CA LEU A 79 6.75 4.16 -2.41
C LEU A 79 6.39 5.65 -2.42
N ASP A 80 5.50 6.04 -1.51
CA ASP A 80 5.22 7.45 -1.27
C ASP A 80 6.38 8.09 -0.49
N LEU A 81 7.09 9.02 -1.13
CA LEU A 81 8.20 9.74 -0.50
C LEU A 81 7.73 10.74 0.57
N GLU A 82 6.46 11.16 0.53
CA GLU A 82 5.87 11.95 1.61
C GLU A 82 5.56 11.10 2.84
N GLY A 83 5.51 9.77 2.67
CA GLY A 83 5.21 8.79 3.71
C GLY A 83 3.73 8.73 4.07
N TYR A 84 3.44 8.03 5.17
CA TYR A 84 2.10 7.89 5.73
C TYR A 84 1.63 9.23 6.31
N ARG A 85 0.45 9.67 5.86
CA ARG A 85 -0.25 10.85 6.40
C ARG A 85 -1.73 10.58 6.55
N THR A 86 -2.36 11.19 7.54
CA THR A 86 -3.82 11.19 7.67
C THR A 86 -4.43 12.12 6.62
N GLY A 87 -5.44 11.66 5.87
CA GLY A 87 -6.13 12.48 4.88
C GLY A 87 -5.48 12.59 3.50
N SER A 88 -4.39 11.87 3.20
CA SER A 88 -3.69 11.98 1.91
C SER A 88 -4.44 11.41 0.69
N MET A 89 -5.67 10.92 0.83
CA MET A 89 -6.56 10.71 -0.34
C MET A 89 -7.29 11.99 -0.74
N ASN A 90 -7.48 12.93 0.19
CA ASN A 90 -8.22 14.18 -0.06
C ASN A 90 -7.36 15.21 -0.80
N GLU A 91 -6.04 15.02 -0.87
CA GLU A 91 -5.11 15.94 -1.54
C GLU A 91 -5.23 15.87 -3.06
N THR A 92 -5.63 14.72 -3.62
CA THR A 92 -5.86 14.54 -5.06
C THR A 92 -7.23 15.05 -5.52
N LEU A 93 -8.10 15.50 -4.61
CA LEU A 93 -9.42 16.07 -4.90
C LEU A 93 -9.43 17.61 -4.87
N ARG A 94 -8.26 18.25 -4.86
CA ARG A 94 -8.11 19.71 -4.99
C ARG A 94 -7.92 20.14 -6.44
#